data_AF-A0A7C1VWA5-F1
#
_entry.id   AF-A0A7C1VWA5-F1
#
_cell.length_a   1.000
_cell.length_b   1.000
_cell.length_c   1.000
_cell.angle_alpha   90.00
_cell.angle_beta   90.00
_cell.angle_gamma   90.00
#
_symmetry.space_group_name_H-M   'P 1'
#
loop_
_entity.id
_entity.type
_entity.pdbx_description
1 polymer ?
#
loop_
_entity_poly.entity_id
_entity_poly.type
_entity_poly.pdbx_seq_one_letter_code
_entity_poly.pdbx_strand_id
1 'polypeptide(L)'
;MKHLFMLFILFFIVGNCSALKETPVEAEMPKKFTQFTFKDECKNDSVLTEIYNDMKGKATILDLMKFYSDELAKDMNINSPYFKKLQKIFDCGITPKTMSGYYHGAVIAFRNEAMLRTFDINTLNLKWPLARIFSPWTGKTFEKINAETLRAVTDGFETNATIAAWGANTYSTRSIKKRVTVELMRALGIKLIPAYPEEVKKYDFNVKGFFFIGKPGKSVNPDNKGRMVYQINYRWPALHTFPPDNYCIDELVQIAEGLYLGQLNYATNILKKYDPRVDPKVYKYKNFGYWMLMDSDWQKRRTEILFDIEEN
;
A
#
# COMPACT_ATOMS: atom_id res chain seq x y z
N MET A 1 -6.17 -82.51 -2.68
CA MET A 1 -6.58 -82.70 -4.09
C MET A 1 -6.24 -81.43 -4.86
N LYS A 2 -5.47 -81.60 -5.94
CA LYS A 2 -5.24 -80.69 -7.08
C LYS A 2 -4.46 -79.39 -6.80
N HIS A 3 -3.15 -79.56 -7.00
CA HIS A 3 -2.25 -78.63 -7.67
C HIS A 3 -2.90 -77.82 -8.80
N LEU A 4 -2.46 -76.57 -9.00
CA LEU A 4 -1.74 -76.10 -10.19
C LEU A 4 -1.80 -74.56 -10.22
N PHE A 5 -0.69 -73.88 -9.93
CA PHE A 5 -0.47 -72.55 -10.50
C PHE A 5 1.00 -72.39 -10.89
N MET A 6 1.17 -72.11 -12.17
CA MET A 6 2.39 -72.14 -12.95
C MET A 6 3.26 -70.92 -12.63
N LEU A 7 4.54 -71.17 -12.37
CA LEU A 7 5.58 -70.16 -12.15
C LEU A 7 6.04 -69.62 -13.52
N PHE A 8 5.81 -68.34 -13.81
CA PHE A 8 6.50 -67.64 -14.91
C PHE A 8 7.53 -66.68 -14.31
N ILE A 9 8.80 -67.04 -14.45
CA ILE A 9 9.94 -66.18 -14.12
C ILE A 9 10.14 -65.22 -15.30
N LEU A 10 9.78 -63.94 -15.13
CA LEU A 10 10.23 -62.88 -16.04
C LEU A 10 11.49 -62.24 -15.46
N PHE A 11 12.62 -62.43 -16.15
CA PHE A 11 13.84 -61.66 -15.93
C PHE A 11 13.61 -60.21 -16.40
N PHE A 12 13.46 -59.26 -15.46
CA PHE A 12 13.64 -57.85 -15.76
C PHE A 12 15.07 -57.44 -15.40
N ILE A 13 15.84 -57.13 -16.43
CA ILE A 13 17.18 -56.54 -16.35
C ILE A 13 17.03 -55.14 -15.74
N VAL A 14 17.61 -54.93 -14.56
CA VAL A 14 17.72 -53.60 -13.95
C VAL A 14 18.83 -52.84 -14.66
N GLY A 15 18.45 -52.08 -15.69
CA GLY A 15 19.29 -51.04 -16.27
C GLY A 15 19.37 -49.86 -15.28
N ASN A 16 20.45 -49.79 -14.52
CA ASN A 16 20.72 -48.71 -13.58
C ASN A 16 21.13 -47.45 -14.37
N CYS A 17 20.13 -46.69 -14.83
CA CYS A 17 20.36 -45.41 -15.48
C CYS A 17 20.47 -44.34 -14.39
N SER A 18 21.70 -44.05 -13.96
CA SER A 18 21.98 -42.90 -13.10
C SER A 18 21.78 -41.62 -13.91
N ALA A 19 20.55 -41.11 -13.92
CA ALA A 19 20.29 -39.74 -14.36
C ALA A 19 21.04 -38.80 -13.42
N LEU A 20 22.07 -38.13 -13.96
CA LEU A 20 22.71 -36.99 -13.33
C LEU A 20 21.61 -35.98 -12.99
N LYS A 21 21.34 -35.83 -11.70
CA LYS A 21 20.44 -34.80 -11.18
C LYS A 21 21.16 -33.48 -11.40
N GLU A 22 20.81 -32.76 -12.45
CA GLU A 22 21.20 -31.37 -12.59
C GLU A 22 20.67 -30.63 -11.36
N THR A 23 21.60 -30.16 -10.51
CA THR A 23 21.27 -29.26 -9.42
C THR A 23 20.61 -28.04 -10.06
N PRO A 24 19.37 -27.66 -9.69
CA PRO A 24 18.76 -26.47 -10.24
C PRO A 24 19.69 -25.31 -9.93
N VAL A 25 20.18 -24.62 -10.96
CA VAL A 25 20.84 -23.33 -10.79
C VAL A 25 19.79 -22.44 -10.14
N GLU A 26 19.98 -22.12 -8.86
CA GLU A 26 19.11 -21.22 -8.13
C GLU A 26 19.11 -19.90 -8.90
N ALA A 27 18.02 -19.64 -9.63
CA ALA A 27 17.92 -18.49 -10.50
C ALA A 27 18.11 -17.23 -9.65
N GLU A 28 19.11 -16.42 -10.00
CA GLU A 28 19.40 -15.19 -9.27
C GLU A 28 18.14 -14.32 -9.21
N MET A 29 17.78 -13.88 -8.00
CA MET A 29 16.56 -13.13 -7.79
C MET A 29 16.59 -11.81 -8.57
N PRO A 30 15.55 -11.47 -9.34
CA PRO A 30 15.54 -10.24 -10.14
C PRO A 30 15.83 -9.00 -9.30
N LYS A 31 16.69 -8.10 -9.81
CA LYS A 31 17.13 -6.88 -9.10
C LYS A 31 15.99 -6.02 -8.58
N LYS A 32 14.82 -6.00 -9.27
CA LYS A 32 13.63 -5.29 -8.80
C LYS A 32 13.29 -5.67 -7.36
N PHE A 33 13.46 -6.94 -6.97
CA PHE A 33 13.09 -7.42 -5.65
C PHE A 33 14.08 -7.08 -4.54
N THR A 34 15.34 -6.82 -4.89
CA THR A 34 16.45 -6.74 -3.93
C THR A 34 17.11 -5.37 -3.88
N GLN A 35 16.96 -4.54 -4.92
CA GLN A 35 17.61 -3.25 -5.04
C GLN A 35 16.64 -2.08 -4.84
N PHE A 36 16.94 -1.22 -3.87
CA PHE A 36 16.23 0.04 -3.69
C PHE A 36 16.52 1.03 -4.83
N THR A 37 15.47 1.73 -5.27
CA THR A 37 15.55 2.88 -6.18
C THR A 37 15.52 4.16 -5.33
N PHE A 38 16.69 4.59 -4.86
CA PHE A 38 16.83 5.82 -4.09
C PHE A 38 17.47 6.95 -4.89
N LYS A 39 17.23 8.18 -4.46
CA LYS A 39 17.91 9.37 -4.98
C LYS A 39 19.40 9.32 -4.68
N ASP A 40 20.20 9.88 -5.57
CA ASP A 40 21.65 9.95 -5.41
C ASP A 40 22.11 10.70 -4.14
N GLU A 41 21.36 11.72 -3.72
CA GLU A 41 21.64 12.53 -2.53
C GLU A 41 21.57 11.72 -1.22
N CYS A 42 21.00 10.53 -1.24
CA CYS A 42 20.92 9.65 -0.08
C CYS A 42 22.13 8.72 0.10
N LYS A 43 23.16 8.83 -0.74
CA LYS A 43 24.40 8.06 -0.57
C LYS A 43 25.02 8.36 0.80
N ASN A 44 25.53 7.32 1.47
CA ASN A 44 26.25 7.40 2.75
C ASN A 44 25.44 7.90 3.97
N ASP A 45 24.12 7.68 3.99
CA ASP A 45 23.29 7.94 5.18
C ASP A 45 23.40 6.79 6.20
N SER A 46 23.66 7.10 7.47
CA SER A 46 23.86 6.08 8.51
C SER A 46 22.61 5.24 8.79
N VAL A 47 21.41 5.83 8.66
CA VAL A 47 20.15 5.09 8.82
C VAL A 47 19.95 4.14 7.64
N LEU A 48 20.37 4.53 6.43
CA LEU A 48 20.38 3.60 5.29
C LEU A 48 21.37 2.46 5.50
N THR A 49 22.53 2.70 6.09
CA THR A 49 23.46 1.62 6.46
C THR A 49 22.79 0.61 7.40
N GLU A 50 22.04 1.07 8.40
CA GLU A 50 21.24 0.17 9.26
C GLU A 50 20.18 -0.59 8.47
N ILE A 51 19.46 0.08 7.56
CA ILE A 51 18.45 -0.57 6.70
C ILE A 51 19.07 -1.66 5.81
N TYR A 52 20.25 -1.40 5.22
CA TYR A 52 20.97 -2.40 4.44
C TYR A 52 21.49 -3.55 5.30
N ASN A 53 21.82 -3.31 6.57
CA ASN A 53 22.14 -4.38 7.51
C ASN A 53 20.91 -5.21 7.85
N ASP A 54 19.75 -4.59 8.08
CA ASP A 54 18.50 -5.30 8.34
C ASP A 54 18.05 -6.15 7.14
N MET A 55 18.43 -5.75 5.92
CA MET A 55 18.19 -6.49 4.69
C MET A 55 19.01 -7.80 4.61
N LYS A 56 20.12 -7.93 5.36
CA LYS A 56 20.92 -9.17 5.38
C LYS A 56 20.06 -10.33 5.88
N GLY A 57 20.07 -11.44 5.13
CA GLY A 57 19.26 -12.62 5.42
C GLY A 57 17.78 -12.50 4.99
N LYS A 58 17.37 -11.40 4.33
CA LYS A 58 16.04 -11.25 3.76
C LYS A 58 16.08 -11.41 2.25
N ALA A 59 15.09 -12.12 1.71
CA ALA A 59 15.02 -12.42 0.28
C ALA A 59 14.72 -11.16 -0.55
N THR A 60 13.73 -10.36 -0.14
CA THR A 60 13.28 -9.17 -0.89
C THR A 60 13.12 -7.94 -0.01
N ILE A 61 13.01 -6.76 -0.62
CA ILE A 61 12.64 -5.51 0.06
C ILE A 61 11.28 -5.68 0.78
N LEU A 62 10.36 -6.47 0.23
CA LEU A 62 9.06 -6.70 0.84
C LEU A 62 9.17 -7.55 2.12
N ASP A 63 10.11 -8.50 2.17
CA ASP A 63 10.44 -9.24 3.41
C ASP A 63 10.97 -8.29 4.50
N LEU A 64 11.73 -7.25 4.12
CA LEU A 64 12.16 -6.20 5.05
C LEU A 64 10.99 -5.36 5.54
N MET A 65 10.08 -4.98 4.65
CA MET A 65 8.89 -4.20 5.03
C MET A 65 7.98 -5.01 5.95
N LYS A 66 7.79 -6.31 5.69
CA LYS A 66 7.09 -7.22 6.58
C LYS A 66 7.77 -7.29 7.95
N PHE A 67 9.10 -7.46 7.99
CA PHE A 67 9.83 -7.47 9.25
C PHE A 67 9.60 -6.18 10.07
N TYR A 68 9.69 -5.00 9.46
CA TYR A 68 9.37 -3.74 10.15
C TYR A 68 7.92 -3.69 10.62
N SER A 69 6.97 -4.16 9.80
CA SER A 69 5.56 -4.27 10.18
C SER A 69 5.38 -5.17 11.41
N ASP A 70 5.98 -6.37 11.42
CA ASP A 70 5.87 -7.33 12.51
C ASP A 70 6.45 -6.77 13.81
N GLU A 71 7.58 -6.04 13.73
CA GLU A 71 8.21 -5.43 14.89
C GLU A 71 7.41 -4.25 15.45
N LEU A 72 6.83 -3.42 14.57
CA LEU A 72 5.93 -2.33 14.96
C LEU A 72 4.58 -2.84 15.52
N ALA A 73 4.16 -4.04 15.16
CA ALA A 73 3.00 -4.68 15.75
C ALA A 73 3.26 -5.20 17.17
N LYS A 74 4.51 -5.58 17.48
CA LYS A 74 4.92 -6.02 18.83
C LYS A 74 5.09 -4.86 19.81
N ASP A 75 5.56 -3.71 19.33
CA ASP A 75 5.75 -2.49 20.13
C ASP A 75 5.09 -1.29 19.46
N MET A 76 3.97 -0.84 20.04
CA MET A 76 3.20 0.31 19.56
C MET A 76 3.82 1.67 19.91
N ASN A 77 5.06 1.71 20.39
CA ASN A 77 5.78 2.94 20.66
C ASN A 77 5.92 3.81 19.41
N ILE A 78 5.34 5.01 19.45
CA ILE A 78 5.37 5.98 18.35
C ILE A 78 6.79 6.46 17.99
N ASN A 79 7.75 6.28 18.90
CA ASN A 79 9.16 6.61 18.72
C ASN A 79 10.02 5.40 18.32
N SER A 80 9.40 4.30 17.91
CA SER A 80 10.10 3.09 17.47
C SER A 80 11.17 3.41 16.39
N PRO A 81 12.37 2.82 16.46
CA PRO A 81 13.41 3.03 15.46
C PRO A 81 12.96 2.61 14.05
N TYR A 82 12.02 1.67 13.93
CA TYR A 82 11.48 1.25 12.64
C TYR A 82 10.70 2.37 11.93
N PHE A 83 10.02 3.23 12.68
CA PHE A 83 9.40 4.42 12.09
C PHE A 83 10.42 5.41 11.52
N LYS A 84 11.59 5.55 12.16
CA LYS A 84 12.69 6.37 11.64
C LYS A 84 13.28 5.76 10.36
N LYS A 85 13.38 4.43 10.29
CA LYS A 85 13.83 3.70 9.09
C LYS A 85 12.83 3.85 7.94
N LEU A 86 11.53 3.71 8.20
CA LEU A 86 10.48 3.96 7.20
C LEU A 86 10.48 5.39 6.68
N GLN A 87 10.64 6.38 7.58
CA GLN A 87 10.80 7.79 7.19
C GLN A 87 12.02 7.97 6.28
N LYS A 88 13.16 7.35 6.61
CA LYS A 88 14.37 7.43 5.78
C LYS A 88 14.17 6.82 4.40
N ILE A 89 13.55 5.64 4.30
CA ILE A 89 13.22 5.00 3.02
C ILE A 89 12.32 5.93 2.20
N PHE A 90 11.32 6.55 2.83
CA PHE A 90 10.45 7.52 2.17
C PHE A 90 11.22 8.74 1.68
N ASP A 91 12.07 9.33 2.53
CA ASP A 91 12.92 10.49 2.21
C ASP A 91 13.89 10.24 1.05
N CYS A 92 14.27 8.99 0.83
CA CYS A 92 15.17 8.58 -0.23
C CYS A 92 14.48 8.05 -1.48
N GLY A 93 13.21 7.66 -1.40
CA GLY A 93 12.45 7.20 -2.57
C GLY A 93 12.29 8.26 -3.66
N ILE A 94 12.16 7.80 -4.90
CA ILE A 94 11.95 8.65 -6.08
C ILE A 94 10.49 9.10 -6.14
N THR A 95 10.25 10.34 -6.56
CA THR A 95 8.89 10.84 -6.76
C THR A 95 8.32 10.36 -8.10
N PRO A 96 7.23 9.58 -8.12
CA PRO A 96 6.55 9.23 -9.36
C PRO A 96 6.10 10.49 -10.11
N LYS A 97 6.33 10.56 -11.42
CA LYS A 97 5.83 11.68 -12.25
C LYS A 97 4.35 11.52 -12.57
N THR A 98 3.90 10.28 -12.74
CA THR A 98 2.52 9.88 -13.01
C THR A 98 2.28 8.52 -12.37
N MET A 99 1.02 8.17 -12.15
CA MET A 99 0.59 6.84 -11.75
C MET A 99 -0.57 6.42 -12.67
N SER A 100 -0.67 5.14 -13.00
CA SER A 100 -1.74 4.62 -13.83
C SER A 100 -2.02 3.15 -13.54
N GLY A 101 -3.27 2.73 -13.73
CA GLY A 101 -3.69 1.35 -13.53
C GLY A 101 -3.99 1.04 -12.08
N TYR A 102 -3.83 -0.23 -11.70
CA TYR A 102 -4.14 -0.72 -10.36
C TYR A 102 -2.86 -1.17 -9.66
N TYR A 103 -2.76 -0.83 -8.37
CA TYR A 103 -1.70 -1.32 -7.50
C TYR A 103 -2.31 -1.95 -6.25
N HIS A 104 -1.81 -3.11 -5.87
CA HIS A 104 -2.21 -3.80 -4.66
C HIS A 104 -1.67 -3.06 -3.44
N GLY A 105 -2.50 -2.97 -2.41
CA GLY A 105 -2.22 -2.28 -1.15
C GLY A 105 -1.78 -3.24 -0.06
N ALA A 106 -0.82 -2.81 0.75
CA ALA A 106 -0.51 -3.44 2.03
C ALA A 106 -0.29 -2.37 3.10
N VAL A 107 -0.74 -2.61 4.32
CA VAL A 107 -0.47 -1.74 5.48
C VAL A 107 0.84 -2.19 6.14
N ILE A 108 1.71 -1.23 6.49
CA ILE A 108 2.90 -1.51 7.31
C ILE A 108 2.57 -1.24 8.78
N ALA A 109 2.13 -0.04 9.10
CA ALA A 109 1.83 0.33 10.48
C ALA A 109 1.00 1.62 10.58
N PHE A 110 0.20 1.71 11.63
CA PHE A 110 -0.44 2.96 12.06
C PHE A 110 0.22 3.49 13.33
N ARG A 111 0.39 4.81 13.43
CA ARG A 111 0.74 5.52 14.66
C ARG A 111 -0.54 5.81 15.45
N ASN A 112 -1.14 4.75 15.99
CA ASN A 112 -2.53 4.72 16.47
C ASN A 112 -2.83 5.74 17.58
N GLU A 113 -1.91 5.95 18.53
CA GLU A 113 -2.12 6.90 19.64
C GLU A 113 -2.35 8.35 19.19
N ALA A 114 -1.63 8.80 18.16
CA ALA A 114 -1.78 10.15 17.63
C ALA A 114 -3.16 10.32 16.97
N MET A 115 -3.67 9.27 16.30
CA MET A 115 -5.00 9.25 15.68
C MET A 115 -6.10 9.38 16.72
N LEU A 116 -6.05 8.52 17.73
CA LEU A 116 -7.04 8.47 18.81
C LEU A 116 -7.13 9.80 19.55
N ARG A 117 -5.98 10.41 19.89
CA ARG A 117 -5.92 11.69 20.61
C ARG A 117 -6.34 12.89 19.77
N THR A 118 -5.99 12.91 18.48
CA THR A 118 -6.24 14.08 17.62
C THR A 118 -7.69 14.18 17.19
N PHE A 119 -8.33 13.05 16.91
CA PHE A 119 -9.71 13.02 16.43
C PHE A 119 -10.74 12.78 17.54
N ASP A 120 -10.32 12.86 18.81
CA ASP A 120 -11.15 12.65 20.01
C ASP A 120 -12.21 11.55 19.80
N ILE A 121 -11.71 10.34 19.51
CA ILE A 121 -12.52 9.21 19.05
C ILE A 121 -13.50 8.71 20.15
N ASN A 122 -13.52 9.34 21.32
CA ASN A 122 -14.60 9.18 22.30
C ASN A 122 -15.96 9.66 21.78
N THR A 123 -16.01 10.60 20.82
CA THR A 123 -17.27 11.01 20.15
C THR A 123 -17.56 10.23 18.86
N LEU A 124 -16.57 9.48 18.36
CA LEU A 124 -16.67 8.50 17.27
C LEU A 124 -16.44 7.07 17.82
N ASN A 125 -17.19 6.72 18.86
CA ASN A 125 -17.36 5.38 19.47
C ASN A 125 -16.55 4.27 18.78
N LEU A 126 -15.36 3.94 19.29
CA LEU A 126 -14.58 2.67 19.20
C LEU A 126 -14.42 1.94 17.84
N LYS A 127 -15.12 2.37 16.78
CA LYS A 127 -15.41 1.62 15.56
C LYS A 127 -14.48 2.01 14.43
N TRP A 128 -13.87 3.19 14.47
CA TRP A 128 -13.00 3.66 13.39
C TRP A 128 -11.60 3.02 13.38
N PRO A 129 -10.92 2.83 14.53
CA PRO A 129 -9.67 2.05 14.57
C PRO A 129 -9.91 0.59 14.15
N LEU A 130 -11.05 0.00 14.56
CA LEU A 130 -11.47 -1.33 14.11
C LEU A 130 -11.80 -1.38 12.61
N ALA A 131 -12.47 -0.37 12.05
CA ALA A 131 -12.84 -0.33 10.62
C ALA A 131 -11.62 -0.27 9.68
N ARG A 132 -10.47 0.22 10.16
CA ARG A 132 -9.21 0.18 9.40
C ARG A 132 -8.36 -1.05 9.65
N ILE A 133 -8.32 -1.55 10.89
CA ILE A 133 -7.70 -2.85 11.20
C ILE A 133 -8.45 -4.01 10.50
N PHE A 134 -9.72 -3.82 10.15
CA PHE A 134 -10.55 -4.75 9.37
C PHE A 134 -10.97 -4.20 8.02
N SER A 135 -10.21 -3.26 7.46
CA SER A 135 -10.56 -2.66 6.17
C SER A 135 -10.47 -3.73 5.08
N PRO A 136 -11.52 -3.96 4.28
CA PRO A 136 -11.45 -4.81 3.10
C PRO A 136 -10.59 -4.20 1.97
N TRP A 137 -9.73 -3.23 2.31
CA TRP A 137 -8.90 -2.47 1.39
C TRP A 137 -7.94 -3.41 0.67
N THR A 138 -7.91 -3.29 -0.65
CA THR A 138 -7.12 -4.17 -1.53
C THR A 138 -6.03 -3.42 -2.27
N GLY A 139 -6.16 -2.11 -2.41
CA GLY A 139 -5.27 -1.30 -3.24
C GLY A 139 -5.89 0.00 -3.71
N LYS A 140 -5.31 0.56 -4.77
CA LYS A 140 -5.79 1.82 -5.37
C LYS A 140 -5.76 1.74 -6.90
N THR A 141 -6.75 2.36 -7.54
CA THR A 141 -6.73 2.63 -8.97
C THR A 141 -6.27 4.07 -9.25
N PHE A 142 -5.62 4.24 -10.41
CA PHE A 142 -5.19 5.52 -10.97
C PHE A 142 -5.63 5.56 -12.43
N GLU A 143 -6.69 6.30 -12.69
CA GLU A 143 -7.33 6.44 -13.99
C GLU A 143 -7.02 7.81 -14.60
N LYS A 144 -7.08 7.91 -15.93
CA LYS A 144 -6.94 9.19 -16.60
C LYS A 144 -8.10 10.10 -16.21
N ILE A 145 -7.80 11.35 -15.91
CA ILE A 145 -8.80 12.41 -15.72
C ILE A 145 -8.70 13.39 -16.89
N ASN A 146 -9.83 13.87 -17.39
CA ASN A 146 -9.83 14.95 -18.38
C ASN A 146 -9.76 16.33 -17.68
N ALA A 147 -9.38 17.37 -18.42
CA ALA A 147 -9.18 18.70 -17.86
C ALA A 147 -10.46 19.35 -17.32
N GLU A 148 -11.63 19.05 -17.89
CA GLU A 148 -12.92 19.56 -17.43
C GLU A 148 -13.29 18.98 -16.06
N THR A 149 -13.25 17.66 -15.93
CA THR A 149 -13.50 16.95 -14.66
C THR A 149 -12.48 17.34 -13.59
N LEU A 150 -11.20 17.48 -13.95
CA LEU A 150 -10.18 17.93 -13.01
C LEU A 150 -10.50 19.31 -12.45
N ARG A 151 -10.84 20.28 -13.31
CA ARG A 151 -11.22 21.63 -12.85
C ARG A 151 -12.49 21.60 -12.01
N ALA A 152 -13.50 20.83 -12.42
CA ALA A 152 -14.76 20.74 -11.67
C ALA A 152 -14.55 20.18 -10.25
N VAL A 153 -13.75 19.12 -10.11
CA VAL A 153 -13.49 18.49 -8.80
C VAL A 153 -12.59 19.34 -7.91
N THR A 154 -11.72 20.15 -8.51
CA THR A 154 -10.69 20.92 -7.77
C THR A 154 -10.98 22.41 -7.67
N ASP A 155 -12.21 22.85 -7.97
CA ASP A 155 -12.60 24.27 -7.98
C ASP A 155 -11.66 25.13 -8.86
N GLY A 156 -11.28 24.56 -10.02
CA GLY A 156 -10.38 25.18 -10.99
C GLY A 156 -8.91 25.29 -10.54
N PHE A 157 -8.55 24.84 -9.33
CA PHE A 157 -7.18 24.95 -8.82
C PHE A 157 -6.20 24.07 -9.61
N GLU A 158 -6.57 22.82 -9.90
CA GLU A 158 -5.75 21.94 -10.72
C GLU A 158 -6.17 22.04 -12.19
N THR A 159 -5.18 22.27 -13.06
CA THR A 159 -5.42 22.49 -14.50
C THR A 159 -4.68 21.51 -15.40
N ASN A 160 -3.58 20.91 -14.91
CA ASN A 160 -2.78 19.99 -15.71
C ASN A 160 -3.24 18.53 -15.57
N ALA A 161 -4.16 18.13 -16.45
CA ALA A 161 -4.69 16.77 -16.50
C ALA A 161 -3.67 15.71 -16.97
N THR A 162 -2.55 16.09 -17.61
CA THR A 162 -1.59 15.09 -18.14
C THR A 162 -0.76 14.44 -17.05
N ILE A 163 -0.68 15.07 -15.87
CA ILE A 163 0.08 14.58 -14.71
C ILE A 163 -0.82 14.16 -13.55
N ALA A 164 -2.13 14.40 -13.67
CA ALA A 164 -3.12 14.08 -12.66
C ALA A 164 -3.80 12.74 -12.95
N ALA A 165 -4.20 12.06 -11.90
CA ALA A 165 -4.99 10.84 -11.95
C ALA A 165 -6.29 11.01 -11.14
N TRP A 166 -7.39 10.51 -11.70
CA TRP A 166 -8.59 10.20 -10.93
C TRP A 166 -8.37 8.86 -10.26
N GLY A 167 -8.36 8.81 -8.94
CA GLY A 167 -8.09 7.57 -8.24
C GLY A 167 -9.14 7.21 -7.21
N ALA A 168 -9.12 5.94 -6.81
CA ALA A 168 -10.01 5.41 -5.80
C ALA A 168 -9.29 4.35 -4.95
N ASN A 169 -9.70 4.23 -3.70
CA ASN A 169 -9.42 3.02 -2.92
C ASN A 169 -10.33 1.89 -3.40
N THR A 170 -9.81 0.67 -3.40
CA THR A 170 -10.54 -0.52 -3.84
C THR A 170 -10.79 -1.46 -2.67
N TYR A 171 -11.94 -2.16 -2.68
CA TYR A 171 -12.35 -3.05 -1.61
C TYR A 171 -12.90 -4.37 -2.15
N SER A 172 -12.55 -5.47 -1.50
CA SER A 172 -13.08 -6.81 -1.79
C SER A 172 -14.31 -7.11 -0.95
N THR A 173 -15.24 -7.91 -1.48
CA THR A 173 -16.45 -8.39 -0.81
C THR A 173 -16.54 -9.92 -0.82
N ARG A 174 -15.40 -10.63 -0.89
CA ARG A 174 -15.41 -12.10 -1.02
C ARG A 174 -15.83 -12.82 0.26
N SER A 175 -15.36 -12.37 1.41
CA SER A 175 -15.74 -12.96 2.70
C SER A 175 -16.99 -12.28 3.29
N ILE A 176 -17.67 -12.97 4.22
CA ILE A 176 -18.85 -12.41 4.93
C ILE A 176 -18.44 -11.15 5.69
N LYS A 177 -17.33 -11.19 6.43
CA LYS A 177 -16.78 -10.05 7.16
C LYS A 177 -16.56 -8.85 6.24
N LYS A 178 -15.91 -9.06 5.10
CA LYS A 178 -15.63 -8.00 4.12
C LYS A 178 -16.92 -7.41 3.52
N ARG A 179 -17.93 -8.24 3.23
CA ARG A 179 -19.27 -7.78 2.81
C ARG A 179 -19.92 -6.90 3.86
N VAL A 180 -19.94 -7.34 5.11
CA VAL A 180 -20.51 -6.57 6.22
C VAL A 180 -19.82 -5.21 6.36
N THR A 181 -18.49 -5.15 6.25
CA THR A 181 -17.76 -3.88 6.28
C THR A 181 -18.15 -2.96 5.13
N VAL A 182 -18.27 -3.47 3.91
CA VAL A 182 -18.70 -2.67 2.75
C VAL A 182 -20.13 -2.15 2.89
N GLU A 183 -21.06 -2.96 3.41
CA GLU A 183 -22.42 -2.52 3.67
C GLU A 183 -22.49 -1.47 4.79
N LEU A 184 -21.67 -1.60 5.84
CA LEU A 184 -21.53 -0.57 6.85
C LEU A 184 -21.01 0.74 6.25
N MET A 185 -20.03 0.68 5.33
CA MET A 185 -19.53 1.87 4.63
C MET A 185 -20.64 2.57 3.85
N ARG A 186 -21.50 1.81 3.15
CA ARG A 186 -22.69 2.37 2.46
C ARG A 186 -23.64 3.04 3.46
N ALA A 187 -23.93 2.39 4.58
CA ALA A 187 -24.81 2.92 5.62
C ALA A 187 -24.28 4.22 6.25
N LEU A 188 -22.96 4.41 6.29
CA LEU A 188 -22.31 5.66 6.71
C LEU A 188 -22.30 6.75 5.63
N GLY A 189 -22.94 6.51 4.47
CA GLY A 189 -23.01 7.47 3.38
C GLY A 189 -21.73 7.56 2.53
N ILE A 190 -20.80 6.60 2.66
CA ILE A 190 -19.60 6.57 1.82
C ILE A 190 -20.02 6.18 0.39
N LYS A 191 -19.69 7.03 -0.58
CA LYS A 191 -19.95 6.77 -1.99
C LYS A 191 -19.09 5.59 -2.46
N LEU A 192 -19.74 4.49 -2.83
CA LEU A 192 -19.10 3.29 -3.37
C LEU A 192 -19.70 2.92 -4.72
N ILE A 193 -18.86 2.81 -5.74
CA ILE A 193 -19.26 2.34 -7.07
C ILE A 193 -18.82 0.88 -7.27
N PRO A 194 -19.60 0.05 -7.97
CA PRO A 194 -19.17 -1.28 -8.38
C PRO A 194 -17.92 -1.21 -9.28
N ALA A 195 -17.02 -2.18 -9.14
CA ALA A 195 -15.94 -2.41 -10.08
C ALA A 195 -16.48 -3.01 -11.38
N TYR A 196 -15.80 -2.79 -12.50
CA TYR A 196 -16.16 -3.44 -13.76
C TYR A 196 -15.85 -4.95 -13.71
N PRO A 197 -16.59 -5.82 -14.43
CA PRO A 197 -16.38 -7.26 -14.40
C PRO A 197 -14.94 -7.70 -14.71
N GLU A 198 -14.27 -7.01 -15.63
CA GLU A 198 -12.87 -7.24 -15.98
C GLU A 198 -11.90 -6.88 -14.85
N GLU A 199 -12.21 -5.85 -14.06
CA GLU A 199 -11.42 -5.46 -12.89
C GLU A 199 -11.59 -6.49 -11.78
N VAL A 200 -12.82 -6.95 -11.53
CA VAL A 200 -13.10 -8.01 -10.57
C VAL A 200 -12.30 -9.27 -10.94
N LYS A 201 -12.37 -9.69 -12.21
CA LYS A 201 -11.66 -10.87 -12.71
C LYS A 201 -10.15 -10.74 -12.59
N LYS A 202 -9.60 -9.56 -12.85
CA LYS A 202 -8.15 -9.34 -12.93
C LYS A 202 -7.50 -9.02 -11.58
N TYR A 203 -8.16 -8.25 -10.74
CA TYR A 203 -7.56 -7.60 -9.57
C TYR A 203 -8.22 -7.97 -8.24
N ASP A 204 -9.34 -8.70 -8.29
CA ASP A 204 -10.01 -9.29 -7.11
C ASP A 204 -10.60 -8.27 -6.10
N PHE A 205 -10.91 -7.06 -6.58
CA PHE A 205 -11.72 -6.07 -5.84
C PHE A 205 -13.11 -5.91 -6.46
N ASN A 206 -14.10 -5.56 -5.65
CA ASN A 206 -15.52 -5.54 -6.04
C ASN A 206 -16.12 -4.14 -6.08
N VAL A 207 -15.59 -3.20 -5.27
CA VAL A 207 -16.08 -1.82 -5.22
C VAL A 207 -14.94 -0.83 -5.12
N LYS A 208 -15.17 0.39 -5.63
CA LYS A 208 -14.28 1.55 -5.52
C LYS A 208 -14.92 2.62 -4.65
N GLY A 209 -14.13 3.27 -3.82
CA GLY A 209 -14.58 4.30 -2.87
C GLY A 209 -13.46 5.23 -2.47
N PHE A 210 -13.78 6.23 -1.62
CA PHE A 210 -12.80 7.22 -1.15
C PHE A 210 -11.95 7.75 -2.31
N PHE A 211 -12.64 8.37 -3.27
CA PHE A 211 -12.02 8.92 -4.48
C PHE A 211 -11.03 10.04 -4.13
N PHE A 212 -10.04 10.24 -4.99
CA PHE A 212 -8.98 11.21 -4.80
C PHE A 212 -8.46 11.77 -6.13
N ILE A 213 -7.78 12.91 -6.04
CA ILE A 213 -6.93 13.42 -7.11
C ILE A 213 -5.48 13.11 -6.77
N GLY A 214 -4.82 12.33 -7.63
CA GLY A 214 -3.41 11.97 -7.50
C GLY A 214 -2.54 12.81 -8.44
N LYS A 215 -1.44 13.39 -7.96
CA LYS A 215 -0.45 14.09 -8.81
C LYS A 215 0.87 14.35 -8.08
N PRO A 216 1.97 14.69 -8.78
CA PRO A 216 3.15 15.25 -8.13
C PRO A 216 2.85 16.59 -7.43
N GLY A 217 3.38 16.76 -6.21
CA GLY A 217 3.24 17.99 -5.41
C GLY A 217 4.30 18.07 -4.32
N LYS A 218 4.38 19.22 -3.63
CA LYS A 218 5.25 19.36 -2.44
C LYS A 218 4.63 18.64 -1.26
N SER A 219 5.44 17.92 -0.49
CA SER A 219 4.99 17.25 0.73
C SER A 219 4.36 18.25 1.72
N VAL A 220 3.22 17.85 2.29
CA VAL A 220 2.54 18.55 3.38
C VAL A 220 3.04 18.09 4.76
N ASN A 221 3.74 16.96 4.84
CA ASN A 221 4.40 16.54 6.06
C ASN A 221 5.62 17.46 6.34
N PRO A 222 5.65 18.18 7.47
CA PRO A 222 6.75 19.09 7.79
C PRO A 222 8.11 18.37 7.87
N ASP A 223 8.14 17.10 8.27
CA ASP A 223 9.37 16.31 8.40
C ASP A 223 10.07 16.09 7.05
N ASN A 224 9.30 16.11 5.95
CA ASN A 224 9.80 15.97 4.58
C ASN A 224 10.24 17.31 3.95
N LYS A 225 10.20 18.43 4.69
CA LYS A 225 10.75 19.74 4.29
C LYS A 225 10.28 20.24 2.91
N GLY A 226 9.04 19.91 2.52
CA GLY A 226 8.44 20.37 1.27
C GLY A 226 9.04 19.78 0.00
N ARG A 227 9.75 18.64 0.08
CA ARG A 227 10.23 17.93 -1.11
C ARG A 227 9.07 17.53 -2.04
N MET A 228 9.38 17.29 -3.30
CA MET A 228 8.39 16.69 -4.22
C MET A 228 8.07 15.25 -3.81
N VAL A 229 6.80 14.88 -3.90
CA VAL A 229 6.21 13.55 -3.67
C VAL A 229 5.02 13.37 -4.62
N TYR A 230 4.49 12.15 -4.76
CA TYR A 230 3.20 11.97 -5.42
C TYR A 230 2.09 12.06 -4.37
N GLN A 231 1.32 13.15 -4.41
CA GLN A 231 0.21 13.39 -3.49
C GLN A 231 -1.03 12.65 -3.95
N ILE A 232 -1.76 12.08 -2.99
CA ILE A 232 -3.06 11.45 -3.15
C ILE A 232 -4.01 12.25 -2.25
N ASN A 233 -4.77 13.16 -2.85
CA ASN A 233 -5.52 14.18 -2.14
C ASN A 233 -7.02 13.87 -2.09
N TYR A 234 -7.51 13.58 -0.89
CA TYR A 234 -8.92 13.27 -0.62
C TYR A 234 -9.74 14.48 -0.15
N ARG A 235 -9.09 15.63 0.01
CA ARG A 235 -9.67 16.79 0.72
C ARG A 235 -10.52 17.70 -0.16
N TRP A 236 -10.57 17.45 -1.46
CA TRP A 236 -11.37 18.23 -2.39
C TRP A 236 -12.86 18.14 -2.03
N PRO A 237 -13.55 19.27 -1.75
CA PRO A 237 -14.94 19.24 -1.29
C PRO A 237 -15.89 18.47 -2.23
N ALA A 238 -15.67 18.56 -3.55
CA ALA A 238 -16.47 17.87 -4.56
C ALA A 238 -16.34 16.33 -4.53
N LEU A 239 -15.34 15.78 -3.83
CA LEU A 239 -15.20 14.33 -3.65
C LEU A 239 -16.17 13.79 -2.59
N HIS A 240 -16.73 14.66 -1.73
CA HIS A 240 -17.63 14.29 -0.64
C HIS A 240 -17.04 13.18 0.25
N THR A 241 -15.73 13.22 0.50
CA THR A 241 -15.02 12.22 1.30
C THR A 241 -15.54 12.24 2.75
N PHE A 242 -15.80 11.06 3.31
CA PHE A 242 -16.26 10.93 4.69
C PHE A 242 -15.09 11.13 5.70
N PRO A 243 -15.32 11.77 6.87
CA PRO A 243 -14.29 11.88 7.91
C PRO A 243 -13.76 10.53 8.44
N PRO A 244 -12.48 10.44 8.82
CA PRO A 244 -11.48 11.50 8.80
C PRO A 244 -10.81 11.68 7.44
N ASP A 245 -11.16 10.90 6.41
CA ASP A 245 -10.44 10.89 5.13
C ASP A 245 -10.54 12.20 4.34
N ASN A 246 -11.54 13.04 4.61
CA ASN A 246 -11.56 14.42 4.13
C ASN A 246 -10.48 15.35 4.74
N TYR A 247 -9.75 14.89 5.76
CA TYR A 247 -8.56 15.54 6.32
C TYR A 247 -7.25 14.93 5.80
N CYS A 248 -7.32 13.90 4.97
CA CYS A 248 -6.16 13.12 4.52
C CYS A 248 -5.54 13.67 3.24
N ILE A 249 -4.20 13.78 3.23
CA ILE A 249 -3.39 13.76 2.02
C ILE A 249 -2.36 12.65 2.20
N ASP A 250 -2.56 11.57 1.46
CA ASP A 250 -1.56 10.51 1.34
C ASP A 250 -0.40 11.03 0.48
N GLU A 251 0.81 10.57 0.77
CA GLU A 251 1.98 10.86 -0.07
C GLU A 251 2.72 9.59 -0.40
N LEU A 252 3.21 9.49 -1.64
CA LEU A 252 3.79 8.29 -2.18
C LEU A 252 5.16 8.56 -2.82
N VAL A 253 6.09 7.64 -2.63
CA VAL A 253 7.37 7.58 -3.33
C VAL A 253 7.61 6.16 -3.84
N GLN A 254 8.33 6.04 -4.95
CA GLN A 254 8.81 4.77 -5.46
C GLN A 254 10.10 4.38 -4.73
N ILE A 255 10.16 3.15 -4.23
CA ILE A 255 11.32 2.62 -3.48
C ILE A 255 11.99 1.44 -4.20
N ALA A 256 11.30 0.83 -5.16
CA ALA A 256 11.83 -0.15 -6.10
C ALA A 256 10.98 -0.12 -7.38
N GLU A 257 11.41 -0.78 -8.45
CA GLU A 257 10.55 -0.93 -9.64
C GLU A 257 9.23 -1.62 -9.28
N GLY A 258 8.10 -0.93 -9.52
CA GLY A 258 6.77 -1.46 -9.19
C GLY A 258 6.41 -1.49 -7.70
N LEU A 259 7.25 -0.97 -6.81
CA LEU A 259 7.02 -0.92 -5.36
C LEU A 259 7.11 0.50 -4.82
N TYR A 260 6.06 0.91 -4.11
CA TYR A 260 5.91 2.27 -3.61
C TYR A 260 5.63 2.28 -2.12
N LEU A 261 6.25 3.20 -1.41
CA LEU A 261 6.03 3.47 0.00
C LEU A 261 5.17 4.72 0.15
N GLY A 262 4.07 4.58 0.88
CA GLY A 262 3.14 5.64 1.20
C GLY A 262 3.24 6.05 2.66
N GLN A 263 2.97 7.32 2.93
CA GLN A 263 2.72 7.85 4.26
C GLN A 263 1.32 8.46 4.33
N LEU A 264 0.71 8.31 5.49
CA LEU A 264 -0.67 8.70 5.76
C LEU A 264 -0.71 10.01 6.55
N ASN A 265 -0.87 11.16 5.87
CA ASN A 265 -0.86 12.47 6.54
C ASN A 265 -2.27 13.00 6.74
N TYR A 266 -2.65 13.24 8.00
CA TYR A 266 -3.89 13.95 8.32
C TYR A 266 -3.63 15.34 8.85
N ALA A 267 -4.47 16.28 8.41
CA ALA A 267 -4.58 17.59 9.03
C ALA A 267 -5.15 17.45 10.45
N THR A 268 -4.45 18.03 11.41
CA THR A 268 -4.87 18.00 12.82
C THR A 268 -5.57 19.28 13.26
N ASN A 269 -5.50 20.35 12.45
CA ASN A 269 -6.35 21.53 12.62
C ASN A 269 -7.71 21.31 11.92
N ILE A 270 -8.57 20.50 12.54
CA ILE A 270 -9.84 20.03 11.96
C ILE A 270 -10.87 21.15 11.73
N LEU A 271 -10.77 22.27 12.45
CA LEU A 271 -11.66 23.43 12.27
C LEU A 271 -11.36 24.21 10.98
N LYS A 272 -10.15 24.06 10.42
CA LYS A 272 -9.75 24.76 9.19
C LYS A 272 -10.26 23.99 7.96
N LYS A 273 -11.22 24.59 7.24
CA LYS A 273 -11.66 24.10 5.93
C LYS A 273 -10.49 24.02 4.95
N TYR A 274 -10.49 22.96 4.14
CA TYR A 274 -9.46 22.77 3.13
C TYR A 274 -9.57 23.83 2.04
N ASP A 275 -8.45 24.47 1.75
CA ASP A 275 -8.25 25.46 0.69
C ASP A 275 -6.82 25.24 0.16
N PRO A 276 -6.66 24.78 -1.09
CA PRO A 276 -5.34 24.49 -1.66
C PRO A 276 -4.45 25.74 -1.84
N ARG A 277 -5.02 26.95 -1.70
CA ARG A 277 -4.30 28.22 -1.87
C ARG A 277 -3.59 28.68 -0.59
N VAL A 278 -3.90 28.07 0.56
CA VAL A 278 -3.32 28.42 1.87
C VAL A 278 -2.09 27.56 2.16
N ASP A 279 -1.08 28.12 2.82
CA ASP A 279 0.11 27.37 3.25
C ASP A 279 -0.30 26.09 4.02
N PRO A 280 0.14 24.89 3.57
CA PRO A 280 -0.18 23.62 4.23
C PRO A 280 0.10 23.58 5.74
N LYS A 281 1.04 24.39 6.24
CA LYS A 281 1.36 24.49 7.67
C LYS A 281 0.16 24.85 8.54
N VAL A 282 -0.83 25.59 8.02
CA VAL A 282 -2.04 25.96 8.79
C VAL A 282 -2.86 24.75 9.20
N TYR A 283 -2.77 23.65 8.44
CA TYR A 283 -3.51 22.42 8.67
C TYR A 283 -2.85 21.51 9.71
N LYS A 284 -1.60 21.81 10.10
CA LYS A 284 -0.82 21.06 11.10
C LYS A 284 -0.82 19.56 10.78
N TYR A 285 -0.42 19.20 9.56
CA TYR A 285 -0.35 17.79 9.15
C TYR A 285 0.58 16.99 10.07
N LYS A 286 0.17 15.77 10.39
CA LYS A 286 1.01 14.76 11.05
C LYS A 286 0.95 13.46 10.26
N ASN A 287 2.03 12.69 10.31
CA ASN A 287 2.08 11.33 9.78
C ASN A 287 1.44 10.35 10.78
N PHE A 288 0.44 9.59 10.34
CA PHE A 288 -0.33 8.61 11.10
C PHE A 288 -0.01 7.16 10.73
N GLY A 289 0.93 6.92 9.81
CA GLY A 289 1.30 5.56 9.43
C GLY A 289 1.94 5.45 8.06
N TYR A 290 2.33 4.22 7.75
CA TYR A 290 2.95 3.83 6.51
C TYR A 290 2.19 2.66 5.88
N TRP A 291 2.13 2.68 4.56
CA TRP A 291 1.44 1.70 3.73
C TRP A 291 2.19 1.57 2.41
N MET A 292 1.81 0.60 1.58
CA MET A 292 2.49 0.31 0.32
C MET A 292 1.50 0.20 -0.83
N LEU A 293 2.02 0.48 -2.04
CA LEU A 293 1.41 0.07 -3.30
C LEU A 293 2.39 -0.77 -4.08
N MET A 294 1.90 -1.79 -4.74
CA MET A 294 2.75 -2.74 -5.44
C MET A 294 2.09 -3.32 -6.69
N ASP A 295 2.92 -3.63 -7.69
CA ASP A 295 2.49 -4.33 -8.90
C ASP A 295 2.15 -5.82 -8.62
N SER A 296 1.75 -6.54 -9.66
CA SER A 296 1.36 -7.95 -9.54
C SER A 296 2.51 -8.89 -9.17
N ASP A 297 3.76 -8.57 -9.55
CA ASP A 297 4.92 -9.40 -9.21
C ASP A 297 5.21 -9.31 -7.71
N TRP A 298 5.15 -8.10 -7.16
CA TRP A 298 5.25 -7.87 -5.73
C TRP A 298 4.06 -8.44 -4.95
N GLN A 299 2.84 -8.35 -5.49
CA GLN A 299 1.68 -8.97 -4.88
C GLN A 299 1.85 -10.49 -4.76
N LYS A 300 2.45 -11.16 -5.74
CA LYS A 300 2.76 -12.59 -5.65
C LYS A 300 3.66 -12.86 -4.45
N ARG A 301 4.76 -12.11 -4.31
CA ARG A 301 5.66 -12.24 -3.15
C ARG A 301 4.94 -11.95 -1.83
N ARG A 302 4.10 -10.91 -1.77
CA ARG A 302 3.31 -10.56 -0.59
C ARG A 302 2.47 -11.74 -0.11
N THR A 303 1.79 -12.42 -1.03
CA THR A 303 0.99 -13.61 -0.74
C THR A 303 1.84 -14.77 -0.22
N GLU A 304 3.00 -15.02 -0.86
CA GLU A 304 3.91 -16.09 -0.43
C GLU A 304 4.44 -15.90 1.00
N ILE A 305 4.69 -14.64 1.41
CA ILE A 305 5.23 -14.32 2.75
C ILE A 305 4.15 -13.96 3.77
N LEU A 306 2.87 -14.05 3.40
CA LEU A 306 1.72 -13.72 4.26
C LEU A 306 1.81 -12.31 4.88
N PHE A 307 2.24 -11.32 4.10
CA PHE A 307 2.37 -9.95 4.59
C PHE A 307 1.05 -9.17 4.45
N ASP A 308 0.46 -8.76 5.58
CA ASP A 308 -0.80 -8.01 5.65
C ASP A 308 -1.95 -8.74 4.94
N ILE A 309 -2.09 -10.04 5.22
CA ILE A 309 -3.16 -10.88 4.66
C ILE A 309 -3.94 -11.45 5.83
N GLU A 310 -5.25 -11.24 5.84
CA GLU A 310 -6.14 -11.96 6.75
C GLU A 310 -6.12 -13.45 6.35
N GLU A 311 -5.72 -14.33 7.27
CA GLU A 311 -5.92 -15.77 7.11
C GLU A 311 -7.43 -16.02 6.98
N ASN A 312 -7.82 -16.82 5.97
CA ASN A 312 -9.22 -17.18 5.73
C ASN A 312 -9.74 -18.18 6.76
#